data_AF-A0A7K0BKM6-F1
#
_entry.id   AF-A0A7K0BKM6-F1
#
_cell.length_a   1.000
_cell.length_b   1.000
_cell.length_c   1.000
_cell.angle_alpha   90.00
_cell.angle_beta   90.00
_cell.angle_gamma   90.00
#
_symmetry.space_group_name_H-M   'P 1'
#
loop_
_entity.id
_entity.type
_entity.pdbx_description
1 polymer ?
#
loop_
_entity_poly.entity_id
_entity_poly.type
_entity_poly.pdbx_seq_one_letter_code
_entity_poly.pdbx_strand_id
1 'polypeptide(L)'
;MKIKLFSIAFVLAVFYACSPKVIQPEVPKVDDAPIVIEAPLTAELAEGKLLFESNCAKCHDLYSPKDFNAEQWKPIMLRMQKEAKISDEEREMIYAYLTK
;
A
#
# COMPACT_ATOMS: atom_id res chain seq x y z
N MET A 1 -10.15 -56.26 -5.08
CA MET A 1 -11.60 -56.12 -5.35
C MET A 1 -12.22 -55.22 -4.30
N LYS A 2 -12.97 -54.21 -4.76
CA LYS A 2 -14.19 -53.66 -4.15
C LYS A 2 -14.10 -52.97 -2.78
N ILE A 3 -13.38 -51.85 -2.66
CA ILE A 3 -13.82 -50.71 -1.81
C ILE A 3 -13.36 -49.38 -2.45
N LYS A 4 -13.68 -49.19 -3.73
CA LYS A 4 -13.77 -47.86 -4.37
C LYS A 4 -15.27 -47.63 -4.53
N LEU A 5 -15.90 -46.72 -3.78
CA LEU A 5 -17.01 -45.90 -4.29
C LEU A 5 -17.78 -44.98 -3.30
N PHE A 6 -17.48 -44.83 -2.00
CA PHE A 6 -18.48 -44.20 -1.10
C PHE A 6 -18.05 -43.09 -0.15
N SER A 7 -17.02 -42.31 -0.47
CA SER A 7 -16.78 -41.06 0.31
C SER A 7 -16.19 -39.92 -0.51
N ILE A 8 -16.61 -39.82 -1.79
CA ILE A 8 -16.46 -38.62 -2.61
C ILE A 8 -17.80 -37.90 -2.53
N ALA A 9 -18.06 -37.13 -1.45
CA ALA A 9 -19.13 -36.12 -1.37
C ALA A 9 -19.34 -35.58 0.07
N PHE A 10 -18.32 -35.12 0.80
CA PHE A 10 -18.60 -34.27 1.99
C PHE A 10 -17.42 -33.44 2.53
N VAL A 11 -16.50 -32.96 1.69
CA VAL A 11 -15.41 -32.06 2.14
C VAL A 11 -15.30 -30.79 1.27
N LEU A 12 -16.31 -30.53 0.44
CA LEU A 12 -16.37 -29.38 -0.50
C LEU A 12 -17.33 -28.26 -0.04
N ALA A 13 -17.52 -28.07 1.27
CA ALA A 13 -18.50 -27.10 1.78
C ALA A 13 -18.02 -26.27 3.01
N VAL A 14 -16.71 -26.00 3.14
CA VAL A 14 -16.18 -25.24 4.30
C VAL A 14 -15.41 -23.96 3.91
N PHE A 15 -15.28 -23.63 2.63
CA PHE A 15 -14.54 -22.44 2.19
C PHE A 15 -15.40 -21.25 1.72
N TYR A 16 -16.70 -21.22 2.03
CA TYR A 16 -17.62 -20.17 1.54
C TYR A 16 -18.18 -19.26 2.66
N ALA A 17 -17.34 -18.84 3.60
CA ALA A 17 -17.77 -17.99 4.72
C ALA A 17 -16.80 -16.86 5.09
N CYS A 18 -16.01 -16.36 4.13
CA CYS A 18 -15.40 -15.03 4.25
C CYS A 18 -16.05 -14.08 3.25
N SER A 19 -17.27 -13.63 3.58
CA SER A 19 -17.80 -12.40 2.99
C SER A 19 -17.06 -11.23 3.64
N PRO A 20 -16.33 -10.37 2.90
CA PRO A 20 -15.92 -9.11 3.48
C PRO A 20 -17.21 -8.33 3.74
N LYS A 21 -17.49 -8.04 5.01
CA LYS A 21 -18.50 -7.05 5.35
C LYS A 21 -18.00 -5.73 4.77
N VAL A 22 -18.56 -5.35 3.63
CA VAL A 22 -18.38 -4.04 3.01
C VAL A 22 -19.01 -3.04 3.99
N ILE A 23 -18.15 -2.44 4.81
CA ILE A 23 -18.50 -1.27 5.59
C ILE A 23 -18.64 -0.16 4.55
N GLN A 24 -19.87 0.16 4.19
CA GLN A 24 -20.18 1.36 3.44
C GLN A 24 -19.77 2.55 4.32
N PRO A 25 -18.95 3.49 3.84
CA PRO A 25 -18.81 4.77 4.50
C PRO A 25 -20.14 5.50 4.32
N GLU A 26 -20.92 5.57 5.40
CA GLU A 26 -22.02 6.52 5.53
C GLU A 26 -21.42 7.92 5.34
N VAL A 27 -21.83 8.62 4.28
CA VAL A 27 -21.40 9.99 4.01
C VAL A 27 -22.18 10.91 4.95
N PRO A 28 -21.55 11.58 5.94
CA PRO A 28 -22.21 12.63 6.67
C PRO A 28 -22.24 13.84 5.75
N LYS A 29 -23.41 14.15 5.20
CA LYS A 29 -23.73 15.47 4.68
C LYS A 29 -23.74 16.44 5.87
N VAL A 30 -23.09 17.61 5.75
CA VAL A 30 -23.49 18.94 6.31
C VAL A 30 -22.27 19.91 6.32
N ASP A 31 -22.43 20.97 5.51
CA ASP A 31 -22.01 22.38 5.64
C ASP A 31 -20.64 22.93 5.16
N ASP A 32 -20.77 23.88 4.21
CA ASP A 32 -19.85 24.91 3.68
C ASP A 32 -18.53 25.21 4.43
N ALA A 33 -17.51 24.39 4.19
CA ALA A 33 -16.11 24.81 4.17
C ALA A 33 -15.50 24.34 2.85
N PRO A 34 -14.50 25.05 2.25
CA PRO A 34 -13.82 24.53 1.07
C PRO A 34 -13.26 23.17 1.43
N ILE A 35 -13.84 22.14 0.81
CA ILE A 35 -13.42 20.76 0.91
C ILE A 35 -12.01 20.75 0.32
N VAL A 36 -11.01 20.95 1.19
CA VAL A 36 -9.69 20.41 0.94
C VAL A 36 -9.96 18.93 0.79
N ILE A 37 -9.93 18.45 -0.44
CA ILE A 37 -9.92 17.02 -0.71
C ILE A 37 -8.60 16.56 -0.12
N GLU A 38 -8.61 16.26 1.18
CA GLU A 38 -7.62 15.38 1.78
C GLU A 38 -7.79 14.08 1.01
N ALA A 39 -7.00 13.95 -0.06
CA ALA A 39 -6.78 12.67 -0.71
C ALA A 39 -6.53 11.69 0.44
N PRO A 40 -7.20 10.52 0.44
CA PRO A 40 -7.08 9.60 1.57
C PRO A 40 -5.60 9.40 1.88
N LEU A 41 -5.26 9.04 3.11
CA LEU A 41 -4.10 8.18 3.29
C LEU A 41 -4.43 6.89 2.51
N THR A 42 -4.22 6.95 1.19
CA THR A 42 -4.65 5.98 0.18
C THR A 42 -3.81 4.72 0.34
N ALA A 43 -4.31 3.60 -0.16
CA ALA A 43 -3.54 2.36 -0.23
C ALA A 43 -2.12 2.59 -0.80
N GLU A 44 -2.00 3.51 -1.76
CA GLU A 44 -0.74 3.93 -2.37
C GLU A 44 0.27 4.54 -1.37
N LEU A 45 -0.16 5.36 -0.41
CA LEU A 45 0.75 5.92 0.60
C LEU A 45 1.20 4.87 1.62
N ALA A 46 0.33 3.93 1.95
CA ALA A 46 0.69 2.79 2.79
C ALA A 46 1.70 1.88 2.08
N GLU A 47 1.51 1.64 0.78
CA GLU A 47 2.43 0.90 -0.06
C GLU A 47 3.77 1.63 -0.24
N GLY A 48 3.75 2.94 -0.50
CA GLY A 48 4.94 3.78 -0.56
C GLY A 48 5.76 3.73 0.74
N LYS A 49 5.10 3.75 1.90
CA LYS A 49 5.77 3.56 3.20
C LYS A 49 6.42 2.18 3.32
N LEU A 50 5.70 1.12 2.95
CA LEU A 50 6.23 -0.25 3.00
C LEU A 50 7.46 -0.40 2.10
N LEU A 51 7.39 0.13 0.87
CA LEU A 51 8.50 0.12 -0.08
C LEU A 51 9.70 0.92 0.44
N PHE A 52 9.45 2.08 1.06
CA PHE A 52 10.49 2.89 1.67
C PHE A 52 11.23 2.13 2.78
N GLU A 53 10.50 1.56 3.73
CA GLU A 53 11.08 0.82 4.86
C GLU A 53 11.79 -0.47 4.43
N SER A 54 11.28 -1.16 3.40
CA SER A 54 11.83 -2.44 2.93
C SER A 54 12.99 -2.29 1.94
N ASN A 55 13.05 -1.21 1.16
CA ASN A 55 14.10 -1.02 0.16
C ASN A 55 15.20 -0.05 0.59
N CYS A 56 14.86 1.03 1.31
CA CYS A 56 15.81 2.11 1.54
C CYS A 56 16.71 1.90 2.77
N ALA A 57 16.33 1.02 3.70
CA ALA A 57 17.15 0.65 4.86
C ALA A 57 18.21 -0.44 4.56
N LYS A 58 18.32 -0.92 3.31
CA LYS A 58 19.22 -2.01 2.94
C LYS A 58 20.70 -1.60 2.86
N CYS A 59 20.97 -0.32 2.58
CA CYS A 59 22.33 0.17 2.28
C CYS A 59 22.83 1.26 3.23
N HIS A 60 21.92 1.98 3.90
CA HIS A 60 22.22 3.03 4.88
C HIS A 60 21.01 3.22 5.80
N ASP A 61 21.17 4.06 6.82
CA ASP A 61 20.07 4.40 7.73
C ASP A 61 18.92 5.08 6.98
N LEU A 62 17.70 4.87 7.48
CA LEU A 62 16.50 5.43 6.89
C LEU A 62 16.35 6.89 7.31
N TYR A 63 16.41 7.80 6.34
CA TYR A 63 16.14 9.22 6.57
C TYR A 63 14.67 9.43 6.97
N SER A 64 14.42 10.39 7.85
CA SER A 64 13.07 10.82 8.18
C SER A 64 12.46 11.54 6.97
N PRO A 65 11.17 11.31 6.64
CA PRO A 65 10.49 12.08 5.59
C PRO A 65 10.60 13.61 5.76
N LYS A 66 10.79 14.07 7.00
CA LYS A 66 10.94 15.49 7.36
C LYS A 66 12.35 16.05 7.17
N ASP A 67 13.34 15.22 6.85
CA ASP A 67 14.74 15.66 6.68
C ASP A 67 14.91 16.50 5.42
N PHE A 68 14.01 16.34 4.44
CA PHE A 68 14.04 17.06 3.17
C PHE A 68 12.63 17.49 2.77
N ASN A 69 12.55 18.59 2.00
CA ASN A 69 11.30 18.99 1.36
C ASN A 69 11.10 18.25 0.02
N ALA A 70 9.93 18.43 -0.61
CA ALA A 70 9.59 17.73 -1.86
C ALA A 70 10.59 17.99 -3.00
N GLU A 71 11.06 19.23 -3.16
CA GLU A 71 12.02 19.60 -4.20
C GLU A 71 13.38 18.94 -3.99
N GLN A 72 13.79 18.76 -2.74
CA GLN A 72 15.02 18.07 -2.34
C GLN A 72 14.89 16.55 -2.49
N TRP A 73 13.72 15.98 -2.15
CA TRP A 73 13.46 14.55 -2.30
C TRP A 73 13.50 14.09 -3.76
N LYS A 74 13.07 14.92 -4.71
CA LYS A 74 13.01 14.55 -6.13
C LYS A 74 14.37 14.09 -6.71
N PRO A 75 15.46 14.87 -6.64
CA PRO A 75 16.77 14.42 -7.11
C PRO A 75 17.34 13.28 -6.27
N ILE A 76 17.01 13.19 -4.97
CA ILE A 76 17.44 12.08 -4.10
C ILE A 76 16.82 10.76 -4.59
N MET A 77 15.51 10.75 -4.84
CA MET A 77 14.78 9.57 -5.32
C MET A 77 15.24 9.13 -6.71
N LEU A 78 15.56 10.07 -7.62
CA LEU A 78 16.12 9.74 -8.93
C LEU A 78 17.50 9.07 -8.82
N ARG A 79 18.32 9.48 -7.87
CA ARG A 79 19.61 8.84 -7.58
C ARG A 79 19.39 7.45 -6.97
N MET A 80 18.58 7.37 -5.91
CA MET A 80 18.32 6.13 -5.17
C MET A 80 17.60 5.08 -6.00
N GLN A 81 16.80 5.47 -6.99
CA GLN A 81 16.18 4.52 -7.90
C GLN A 81 17.22 3.61 -8.57
N LYS A 82 18.31 4.19 -9.07
CA LYS A 82 19.39 3.44 -9.76
C LYS A 82 20.20 2.59 -8.79
N GLU A 83 20.49 3.13 -7.61
CA GLU A 83 21.31 2.46 -6.59
C GLU A 83 20.55 1.31 -5.91
N ALA A 84 19.29 1.54 -5.54
CA ALA A 84 18.41 0.55 -4.90
C ALA A 84 17.71 -0.38 -5.90
N LYS A 85 17.84 -0.10 -7.21
CA LYS A 85 17.25 -0.88 -8.32
C LYS A 85 15.74 -1.03 -8.21
N ILE A 86 15.05 0.04 -7.82
CA ILE A 86 13.59 0.10 -7.75
C ILE A 86 13.00 0.62 -9.07
N SER A 87 11.76 0.24 -9.37
CA SER A 87 11.04 0.66 -10.58
C SER A 87 10.66 2.15 -10.53
N ASP A 88 10.23 2.70 -11.67
CA ASP A 88 9.68 4.07 -11.73
C ASP A 88 8.43 4.21 -10.85
N GLU A 89 7.56 3.20 -10.85
CA GLU A 89 6.32 3.15 -10.07
C GLU A 89 6.60 3.08 -8.57
N GLU A 90 7.52 2.22 -8.14
CA GLU A 90 7.95 2.12 -6.75
C GLU A 90 8.57 3.45 -6.27
N ARG A 91 9.39 4.09 -7.10
CA ARG A 91 9.96 5.41 -6.80
C ARG A 91 8.86 6.45 -6.61
N GLU A 92 7.82 6.45 -7.44
CA GLU A 92 6.72 7.41 -7.36
C GLU A 92 5.88 7.22 -6.11
N MET A 93 5.55 5.99 -5.74
CA MET A 93 4.84 5.68 -4.49
C MET A 93 5.65 6.09 -3.25
N ILE A 94 6.95 5.79 -3.24
CA ILE A 94 7.84 6.19 -2.14
C ILE A 94 7.93 7.73 -2.08
N TYR A 95 8.07 8.41 -3.22
CA TYR A 95 8.12 9.87 -3.27
C TYR A 95 6.82 10.49 -2.74
N ALA A 96 5.66 9.98 -3.15
CA ALA A 96 4.37 10.42 -2.64
C ALA A 96 4.27 10.28 -1.12
N TYR A 97 4.79 9.18 -0.55
CA TYR A 97 4.88 9.00 0.91
C TYR A 97 5.82 10.01 1.58
N LEU A 98 7.00 10.25 1.00
CA LEU A 98 8.00 11.16 1.57
C LEU A 98 7.57 12.63 1.54
N THR A 99 6.67 13.00 0.64
CA THR A 99 6.23 14.40 0.44
C THR A 99 4.80 14.68 0.88
N LYS A 100 4.18 13.76 1.64
CA LYS A 100 2.85 13.97 2.21
C LYS A 100 2.88 14.92 3.41
#